data_AF-A0A226DYK4-F1
#
_entry.id   AF-A0A226DYK4-F1
#
_cell.length_a   1.000
_cell.length_b   1.000
_cell.length_c   1.000
_cell.angle_alpha   90.00
_cell.angle_beta   90.00
_cell.angle_gamma   90.00
#
_symmetry.space_group_name_H-M   'P 1'
#
loop_
_entity.id
_entity.type
_entity.pdbx_description
1 polymer ?
#
loop_
_entity_poly.entity_id
_entity_poly.type
_entity_poly.pdbx_seq_one_letter_code
_entity_poly.pdbx_strand_id
1 'polypeptide(L)'
;MLSKGEAYFKWWLAGLYLSNLSFSIPYKWDARSESVVLIGSRSRRIYNVTVFLHATYFVVMSTNLAINYGSMELPELLKGLVTLFAWAFMGTCRTTLFFWEKEFRLLFNGFLGFEKSFLKRFTNIDPSIRKRSLFRCAVFFFGTFTCQIFGLVVAFLLWVRPCTPPYLGSMTSMCLSGKEPVPRTWPEYGIKIATVSFEGMMWLHMGPPCCFVIGNTFQSLSL
;
A
#
# COMPACT_ATOMS: atom_id res chain seq x y z
N MET A 1 16.16 16.33 19.65
CA MET A 1 16.90 15.07 19.44
C MET A 1 16.02 13.90 19.87
N LEU A 2 15.45 13.19 18.89
CA LEU A 2 14.59 12.03 19.07
C LEU A 2 15.45 10.83 19.54
N SER A 3 15.16 10.29 20.73
CA SER A 3 15.92 9.16 21.30
C SER A 3 15.53 7.83 20.67
N LYS A 4 16.49 7.08 20.11
CA LYS A 4 16.62 5.59 19.98
C LYS A 4 15.50 4.75 19.32
N GLY A 5 14.27 5.26 19.13
CA GLY A 5 13.32 4.76 18.13
C GLY A 5 13.82 4.89 16.68
N GLU A 6 14.92 5.64 16.51
CA GLU A 6 15.52 6.12 15.27
C GLU A 6 15.65 5.10 14.13
N ALA A 7 16.07 3.87 14.38
CA ALA A 7 16.32 2.97 13.26
C ALA A 7 15.03 2.39 12.63
N TYR A 8 13.85 2.51 13.27
CA TYR A 8 12.53 2.05 12.75
C TYR A 8 11.73 3.29 12.40
N PHE A 9 11.90 4.36 13.18
CA PHE A 9 11.31 5.65 12.92
C PHE A 9 11.70 6.20 11.54
N LYS A 10 12.96 6.04 11.11
CA LYS A 10 13.37 6.39 9.73
C LYS A 10 12.62 5.58 8.66
N TRP A 11 12.41 4.29 8.88
CA TRP A 11 11.64 3.45 7.94
C TRP A 11 10.15 3.77 7.95
N TRP A 12 9.60 4.05 9.13
CA TRP A 12 8.22 4.50 9.30
C TRP A 12 8.00 5.86 8.61
N LEU A 13 8.93 6.80 8.77
CA LEU A 13 8.94 8.07 8.03
C LEU A 13 9.09 7.87 6.53
N ALA A 14 9.97 6.97 6.08
CA ALA A 14 10.10 6.64 4.66
C ALA A 14 8.78 6.11 4.09
N GLY A 15 8.11 5.22 4.81
CA GLY A 15 6.75 4.79 4.47
C GLY A 15 5.75 5.93 4.45
N LEU A 16 5.90 6.93 5.31
CA LEU A 16 4.99 8.07 5.39
C LEU A 16 5.19 8.99 4.21
N TYR A 17 6.45 9.24 3.84
CA TYR A 17 6.78 10.03 2.67
C TYR A 17 6.34 9.35 1.39
N LEU A 18 6.58 8.04 1.24
CA LEU A 18 6.14 7.28 0.07
C LEU A 18 4.61 7.24 -0.01
N SER A 19 3.93 7.07 1.12
CA SER A 19 2.46 7.14 1.16
C SER A 19 1.92 8.52 0.83
N ASN A 20 2.62 9.58 1.22
CA ASN A 20 2.27 10.95 0.81
C ASN A 20 2.50 11.18 -0.69
N LEU A 21 3.58 10.64 -1.23
CA LEU A 21 3.93 10.75 -2.65
C LEU A 21 2.87 10.04 -3.51
N SER A 22 2.32 8.93 -3.02
CA SER A 22 1.18 8.25 -3.62
C SER A 22 -0.18 8.70 -3.08
N PHE A 23 -0.32 9.79 -2.33
CA PHE A 23 -1.61 10.25 -1.77
C PHE A 23 -2.44 9.12 -1.12
N SER A 24 -1.79 8.14 -0.50
CA SER A 24 -2.39 6.91 -0.03
C SER A 24 -2.81 6.95 1.43
N ILE A 25 -2.33 7.94 2.21
CA ILE A 25 -2.80 8.25 3.58
C ILE A 25 -3.03 9.76 3.79
N PRO A 26 -3.89 10.17 4.75
CA PRO A 26 -4.17 11.58 5.03
C PRO A 26 -3.17 12.26 6.01
N TYR A 27 -1.96 11.72 6.16
CA TYR A 27 -0.99 12.15 7.20
C TYR A 27 0.36 12.55 6.62
N LYS A 28 0.98 13.57 7.21
CA LYS A 28 2.38 13.93 6.95
C LYS A 28 3.16 14.13 8.25
N TRP A 29 4.47 13.98 8.17
CA TRP A 29 5.37 14.33 9.25
C TRP A 29 5.66 15.83 9.23
N ASP A 30 5.53 16.48 10.38
CA ASP A 30 6.01 17.85 10.60
C ASP A 30 7.29 17.82 11.43
N ALA A 31 8.41 18.14 10.78
CA ALA A 31 9.72 18.17 11.42
C ALA A 31 9.87 19.30 12.44
N ARG A 32 9.06 20.38 12.34
CA ARG A 32 9.13 21.51 13.29
C ARG A 32 8.49 21.16 14.62
N SER A 33 7.32 20.53 14.58
CA SER A 33 6.60 20.08 15.78
C SER A 33 7.02 18.67 16.24
N GLU A 34 7.86 17.99 15.46
CA GLU A 34 8.21 16.58 15.62
C GLU A 34 6.95 15.70 15.87
N SER A 35 5.92 15.89 15.05
CA SER A 35 4.62 15.23 15.17
C SER A 35 3.98 14.92 13.83
N VAL A 36 2.99 14.01 13.84
CA VAL A 36 2.17 13.67 12.69
C VAL A 36 1.01 14.66 12.60
N VAL A 37 0.83 15.27 11.43
CA VAL A 37 -0.24 16.23 11.15
C VAL A 37 -1.06 15.79 9.94
N LEU A 38 -2.29 16.30 9.85
CA LEU A 38 -3.14 16.04 8.68
C LEU A 38 -2.59 16.77 7.46
N ILE A 39 -2.77 16.17 6.29
CA ILE A 39 -2.52 16.84 5.02
C ILE A 39 -3.55 17.97 4.79
N GLY A 40 -3.14 19.01 4.07
CA GLY A 40 -3.99 20.17 3.81
C GLY A 40 -5.24 19.84 2.99
N SER A 41 -6.20 20.78 2.95
CA SER A 41 -7.51 20.62 2.30
C SER A 41 -7.43 20.21 0.82
N ARG A 42 -6.42 20.70 0.08
CA ARG A 42 -6.18 20.33 -1.33
C ARG A 42 -5.84 18.85 -1.49
N SER A 43 -4.91 18.34 -0.67
CA SER A 43 -4.49 16.93 -0.72
C SER A 43 -5.60 16.00 -0.25
N ARG A 44 -6.49 16.46 0.64
CA ARG A 44 -7.70 15.72 1.03
C ARG A 44 -8.66 15.49 -0.14
N ARG A 45 -8.81 16.45 -1.06
CA ARG A 45 -9.65 16.25 -2.26
C ARG A 45 -9.08 15.15 -3.16
N ILE A 46 -7.77 15.17 -3.39
CA ILE A 46 -7.08 14.12 -4.18
C ILE A 46 -7.28 12.77 -3.50
N TYR A 47 -7.15 12.73 -2.18
CA TYR A 47 -7.40 11.52 -1.40
C TYR A 47 -8.82 10.96 -1.62
N ASN A 48 -9.86 11.79 -1.50
CA ASN A 48 -11.25 11.38 -1.76
C ASN A 48 -11.43 10.78 -3.15
N VAL A 49 -10.89 11.44 -4.18
CA VAL A 49 -10.96 10.95 -5.56
C VAL A 49 -10.27 9.60 -5.68
N THR A 50 -9.09 9.43 -5.11
CA THR A 50 -8.35 8.16 -5.18
C THR A 50 -8.99 7.02 -4.38
N VAL A 51 -9.71 7.30 -3.29
CA VAL A 51 -10.52 6.30 -2.57
C VAL A 51 -11.75 5.91 -3.40
N PHE A 52 -12.41 6.88 -4.03
CA PHE A 52 -13.53 6.62 -4.91
C PHE A 52 -13.12 5.78 -6.13
N LEU A 53 -12.00 6.12 -6.77
CA LEU A 53 -11.41 5.35 -7.86
C LEU A 53 -11.10 3.92 -7.40
N HIS A 54 -10.58 3.75 -6.19
CA HIS A 54 -10.30 2.44 -5.63
C HIS A 54 -11.58 1.59 -5.45
N ALA A 55 -12.64 2.15 -4.88
CA ALA A 55 -13.91 1.45 -4.71
C ALA A 55 -14.52 1.08 -6.08
N THR A 56 -14.49 2.01 -7.03
CA THR A 56 -14.97 1.78 -8.40
C THR A 56 -14.18 0.65 -9.07
N TYR A 57 -12.85 0.69 -8.96
CA TYR A 57 -11.98 -0.31 -9.55
C TYR A 57 -12.16 -1.70 -8.93
N PHE A 58 -12.39 -1.77 -7.61
CA PHE A 58 -12.73 -3.03 -6.94
C PHE A 58 -14.03 -3.65 -7.47
N VAL A 59 -15.06 -2.83 -7.66
CA VAL A 59 -16.34 -3.27 -8.24
C VAL A 59 -16.10 -3.80 -9.65
N VAL A 60 -15.37 -3.06 -10.50
CA VAL A 60 -15.07 -3.50 -11.88
C VAL A 60 -14.33 -4.84 -11.90
N MET A 61 -13.27 -5.00 -11.09
CA MET A 61 -12.54 -6.27 -11.01
C MET A 61 -13.41 -7.42 -10.52
N SER A 62 -14.27 -7.16 -9.52
CA SER A 62 -15.17 -8.17 -8.96
C SER A 62 -16.22 -8.61 -9.97
N THR A 63 -16.83 -7.65 -10.67
CA THR A 63 -17.78 -7.92 -11.76
C THR A 63 -17.11 -8.68 -12.90
N ASN A 64 -15.89 -8.29 -13.29
CA ASN A 64 -15.12 -8.98 -14.32
C ASN A 64 -14.86 -10.45 -13.96
N LEU A 65 -14.43 -10.72 -12.73
CA LEU A 65 -14.21 -12.09 -12.27
C LEU A 65 -15.51 -12.90 -12.21
N ALA A 66 -16.60 -12.28 -11.74
CA ALA A 66 -17.90 -12.94 -11.64
C ALA A 66 -18.49 -13.31 -13.00
N ILE A 67 -18.41 -12.42 -13.99
CA ILE A 67 -18.92 -12.66 -15.35
C ILE A 67 -18.13 -13.77 -16.05
N ASN A 68 -16.81 -13.82 -15.84
CA ASN A 68 -15.93 -14.76 -16.55
C ASN A 68 -15.61 -16.04 -15.75
N TYR A 69 -16.21 -16.22 -14.58
CA TYR A 69 -15.97 -17.38 -13.70
C TYR A 69 -16.12 -18.72 -14.43
N GLY A 70 -17.15 -18.87 -15.25
CA GLY A 70 -17.46 -20.11 -15.96
C GLY A 70 -16.50 -20.45 -17.12
N SER A 71 -15.73 -19.47 -17.59
CA SER A 71 -14.78 -19.63 -18.70
C SER A 71 -13.32 -19.69 -18.27
N MET A 72 -13.04 -19.55 -16.97
CA MET A 72 -11.68 -19.51 -16.44
C MET A 72 -11.24 -20.88 -15.93
N GLU A 73 -9.98 -21.24 -16.21
CA GLU A 73 -9.35 -22.36 -15.53
C GLU A 73 -9.16 -22.05 -14.04
N LEU A 74 -9.22 -23.10 -13.21
CA LEU A 74 -9.08 -22.98 -11.75
C LEU A 74 -7.85 -22.14 -11.30
N PRO A 75 -6.64 -22.30 -11.89
CA PRO A 75 -5.49 -21.49 -11.48
C PRO A 75 -5.67 -19.99 -11.72
N GLU A 76 -6.30 -19.60 -12.83
CA GLU A 76 -6.53 -18.19 -13.16
C GLU A 76 -7.63 -17.59 -12.29
N LEU A 77 -8.68 -18.37 -12.01
CA LEU A 77 -9.72 -18.00 -11.05
C LEU A 77 -9.13 -17.77 -9.65
N LEU A 78 -8.28 -18.67 -9.16
CA LEU A 78 -7.63 -18.54 -7.85
C LEU A 78 -6.74 -17.31 -7.78
N LYS A 79 -5.95 -17.02 -8.83
CA LYS A 79 -5.17 -15.76 -8.91
C LYS A 79 -6.07 -14.53 -8.84
N GLY A 80 -7.19 -14.56 -9.57
CA GLY A 80 -8.21 -13.51 -9.55
C GLY A 80 -8.77 -13.26 -8.14
N LEU A 81 -9.16 -14.33 -7.46
CA LEU A 81 -9.70 -14.27 -6.09
C LEU A 81 -8.67 -13.75 -5.08
N VAL A 82 -7.44 -14.28 -5.10
CA VAL A 82 -6.35 -13.81 -4.21
C VAL A 82 -6.10 -12.32 -4.43
N THR A 83 -6.11 -11.87 -5.68
CA THR A 83 -5.94 -10.47 -6.04
C THR A 83 -7.08 -9.60 -5.48
N LEU A 84 -8.33 -10.04 -5.62
CA LEU A 84 -9.49 -9.34 -5.04
C LEU A 84 -9.43 -9.27 -3.52
N PHE A 85 -9.02 -10.35 -2.85
CA PHE A 85 -8.86 -10.34 -1.39
C PHE A 85 -7.77 -9.38 -0.94
N ALA A 86 -6.61 -9.39 -1.60
CA ALA A 86 -5.53 -8.45 -1.32
C ALA A 86 -6.01 -7.00 -1.51
N TRP A 87 -6.71 -6.73 -2.61
CA TRP A 87 -7.30 -5.43 -2.90
C TRP A 87 -8.31 -4.99 -1.83
N ALA A 88 -9.25 -5.85 -1.45
CA ALA A 88 -10.25 -5.56 -0.42
C ALA A 88 -9.60 -5.26 0.94
N PHE A 89 -8.59 -6.05 1.33
CA PHE A 89 -7.87 -5.86 2.59
C PHE A 89 -7.17 -4.50 2.64
N MET A 90 -6.37 -4.17 1.62
CA MET A 90 -5.69 -2.86 1.56
C MET A 90 -6.68 -1.71 1.45
N GLY A 91 -7.79 -1.92 0.73
CA GLY A 91 -8.87 -0.96 0.60
C GLY A 91 -9.49 -0.62 1.93
N THR A 92 -9.75 -1.65 2.74
CA THR A 92 -10.26 -1.52 4.10
C THR A 92 -9.27 -0.77 4.98
N CYS A 93 -7.99 -1.16 5.00
CA CYS A 93 -6.96 -0.46 5.77
C CYS A 93 -6.89 1.04 5.42
N ARG A 94 -6.88 1.36 4.13
CA ARG A 94 -6.85 2.74 3.63
C ARG A 94 -8.09 3.54 4.00
N THR A 95 -9.27 2.92 3.88
CA THR A 95 -10.56 3.55 4.20
C THR A 95 -10.68 3.82 5.69
N THR A 96 -10.24 2.88 6.52
CA THR A 96 -10.20 3.02 7.98
C THR A 96 -9.29 4.19 8.38
N LEU A 97 -8.09 4.29 7.81
CA LEU A 97 -7.17 5.42 8.08
C LEU A 97 -7.74 6.77 7.66
N PHE A 98 -8.69 6.79 6.73
CA PHE A 98 -9.34 8.00 6.26
C PHE A 98 -10.52 8.44 7.13
N PHE A 99 -11.44 7.54 7.43
CA PHE A 99 -12.59 7.88 8.27
C PHE A 99 -12.17 8.24 9.69
N TRP A 100 -11.16 7.55 10.22
CA TRP A 100 -10.70 7.71 11.60
C TRP A 100 -9.43 8.58 11.66
N GLU A 101 -9.31 9.55 10.75
CA GLU A 101 -8.08 10.33 10.55
C GLU A 101 -7.65 11.11 11.81
N LYS A 102 -8.59 11.55 12.63
CA LYS A 102 -8.29 12.34 13.82
C LYS A 102 -7.80 11.42 14.95
N GLU A 103 -8.46 10.29 15.12
CA GLU A 103 -8.22 9.28 16.14
C GLU A 103 -6.87 8.61 15.89
N PHE A 104 -6.59 8.17 14.66
CA PHE A 104 -5.30 7.60 14.29
C PHE A 104 -4.16 8.61 14.42
N ARG A 105 -4.39 9.88 14.07
CA ARG A 105 -3.38 10.93 14.33
C ARG A 105 -3.08 11.08 15.82
N LEU A 106 -4.10 11.09 16.67
CA LEU A 106 -3.92 11.13 18.13
C LEU A 106 -3.17 9.90 18.61
N LEU A 107 -3.50 8.72 18.10
CA LEU A 107 -2.82 7.46 18.41
C LEU A 107 -1.33 7.54 18.03
N PHE A 108 -1.01 7.96 16.80
CA PHE A 108 0.38 8.11 16.33
C PHE A 108 1.17 9.07 17.21
N ASN A 109 0.62 10.24 17.49
CA ASN A 109 1.29 11.24 18.33
C ASN A 109 1.37 10.79 19.80
N GLY A 110 0.39 10.03 20.28
CA GLY A 110 0.39 9.42 21.61
C GLY A 110 1.52 8.40 21.76
N PHE A 111 1.68 7.49 20.80
CA PHE A 111 2.79 6.54 20.77
C PHE A 111 4.15 7.24 20.72
N LEU A 112 4.30 8.25 19.86
CA LEU A 112 5.53 9.03 19.78
C LEU A 112 5.83 9.80 21.07
N GLY A 113 4.81 10.38 21.69
CA GLY A 113 4.92 11.08 22.98
C GLY A 113 5.28 10.13 24.11
N PHE A 114 4.67 8.94 24.14
CA PHE A 114 5.00 7.86 25.07
C PHE A 114 6.46 7.42 24.89
N GLU A 115 6.89 7.10 23.67
CA GLU A 115 8.26 6.66 23.39
C GLU A 115 9.27 7.74 23.80
N LYS A 116 9.04 9.01 23.43
CA LYS A 116 9.89 10.14 23.84
C LYS A 116 9.98 10.26 25.36
N SER A 117 8.88 10.10 26.08
CA SER A 117 8.82 10.30 27.53
C SER A 117 9.38 9.12 28.31
N PHE A 118 9.08 7.90 27.85
CA PHE A 118 9.54 6.64 28.44
C PHE A 118 11.05 6.46 28.24
N LEU A 119 11.56 6.62 27.00
CA LEU A 119 12.99 6.46 26.72
C LEU A 119 13.86 7.53 27.39
N LYS A 120 13.33 8.73 27.63
CA LYS A 120 14.03 9.77 28.39
C LYS A 120 14.16 9.45 29.88
N ARG A 121 13.18 8.76 30.48
CA ARG A 121 13.20 8.40 31.91
C ARG A 121 14.12 7.22 32.22
N PHE A 122 14.34 6.32 31.27
CA PHE A 122 15.19 5.14 31.47
C PHE A 122 16.51 5.25 30.68
N THR A 123 17.42 6.07 31.18
CA THR A 123 18.77 6.26 30.60
C THR A 123 19.67 5.02 30.75
N ASN A 124 19.40 4.17 31.74
CA ASN A 124 20.17 2.97 32.09
C ASN A 124 19.59 1.63 31.56
N ILE A 125 18.82 1.65 30.46
CA ILE A 125 18.43 0.40 29.79
C ILE A 125 19.66 -0.24 29.14
N ASP A 126 19.82 -1.54 29.41
CA ASP A 126 20.89 -2.39 28.88
C ASP A 126 21.07 -2.20 27.35
N PRO A 127 22.30 -1.97 26.87
CA PRO A 127 22.61 -1.87 25.45
C PRO A 127 22.13 -3.07 24.62
N SER A 128 22.01 -4.26 25.21
CA SER A 128 21.51 -5.47 24.56
C SER A 128 19.99 -5.46 24.35
N ILE A 129 19.23 -4.89 25.30
CA ILE A 129 17.79 -4.59 25.15
C ILE A 129 17.59 -3.42 24.16
N ARG A 130 18.54 -2.48 24.10
CA ARG A 130 18.62 -1.41 23.08
C ARG A 130 19.05 -1.90 21.69
N LYS A 131 19.76 -3.03 21.60
CA LYS A 131 20.18 -3.63 20.34
C LYS A 131 19.00 -4.37 19.74
N ARG A 132 18.43 -3.76 18.70
CA ARG A 132 17.44 -4.38 17.83
C ARG A 132 17.91 -5.76 17.39
N SER A 133 17.02 -6.74 17.47
CA SER A 133 17.16 -7.97 16.73
C SER A 133 17.25 -7.64 15.23
N LEU A 134 18.37 -7.98 14.58
CA LEU A 134 18.58 -7.87 13.13
C LEU A 134 17.41 -8.48 12.34
N PHE A 135 16.86 -9.58 12.84
CA PHE A 135 15.69 -10.24 12.29
C PHE A 135 14.45 -9.34 12.28
N ARG A 136 14.21 -8.55 13.34
CA ARG A 136 13.08 -7.61 13.40
C ARG A 136 13.25 -6.42 12.44
N CYS A 137 14.47 -5.89 12.33
CA CYS A 137 14.81 -4.90 11.29
C CYS A 137 14.57 -5.45 9.89
N ALA A 138 15.02 -6.68 9.64
CA ALA A 138 14.80 -7.36 8.37
C ALA A 138 13.30 -7.56 8.09
N VAL A 139 12.52 -8.12 9.02
CA VAL A 139 11.08 -8.36 8.84
C VAL A 139 10.31 -7.06 8.62
N PHE A 140 10.60 -6.02 9.40
CA PHE A 140 9.97 -4.71 9.21
C PHE A 140 10.34 -4.09 7.85
N PHE A 141 11.61 -4.19 7.46
CA PHE A 141 12.09 -3.73 6.15
C PHE A 141 11.43 -4.52 5.02
N PHE A 142 11.44 -5.85 5.05
CA PHE A 142 10.84 -6.70 4.02
C PHE A 142 9.33 -6.52 3.94
N GLY A 143 8.61 -6.45 5.06
CA GLY A 143 7.17 -6.21 5.06
C GLY A 143 6.79 -4.83 4.53
N THR A 144 7.55 -3.80 4.93
CA THR A 144 7.34 -2.42 4.43
C THR A 144 7.71 -2.32 2.96
N PHE A 145 8.86 -2.86 2.56
CA PHE A 145 9.34 -2.82 1.19
C PHE A 145 8.39 -3.56 0.26
N THR A 146 8.02 -4.81 0.58
CA THR A 146 7.13 -5.64 -0.27
C THR A 146 5.78 -4.99 -0.51
N CYS A 147 5.15 -4.46 0.55
CA CYS A 147 3.86 -3.78 0.41
C CYS A 147 3.98 -2.45 -0.37
N GLN A 148 5.12 -1.75 -0.32
CA GLN A 148 5.32 -0.51 -1.10
C GLN A 148 5.69 -0.74 -2.56
N ILE A 149 6.46 -1.79 -2.86
CA ILE A 149 6.81 -2.14 -4.24
C ILE A 149 5.74 -2.97 -4.93
N PHE A 150 4.70 -3.39 -4.20
CA PHE A 150 3.68 -4.30 -4.73
C PHE A 150 3.06 -3.79 -6.03
N GLY A 151 2.78 -2.48 -6.14
CA GLY A 151 2.27 -1.91 -7.38
C GLY A 151 3.25 -1.92 -8.55
N LEU A 152 4.56 -1.81 -8.29
CA LEU A 152 5.59 -2.00 -9.33
C LEU A 152 5.69 -3.45 -9.77
N VAL A 153 5.59 -4.39 -8.82
CA VAL A 153 5.59 -5.83 -9.12
C VAL A 153 4.37 -6.20 -9.96
N VAL A 154 3.19 -5.69 -9.61
CA VAL A 154 1.97 -5.90 -10.41
C VAL A 154 2.11 -5.28 -11.80
N ALA A 155 2.59 -4.05 -11.91
CA ALA A 155 2.84 -3.42 -13.22
C ALA A 155 3.78 -4.26 -14.09
N PHE A 156 4.88 -4.77 -13.51
CA PHE A 156 5.82 -5.64 -14.21
C PHE A 156 5.18 -6.97 -14.62
N LEU A 157 4.42 -7.61 -13.72
CA LEU A 157 3.70 -8.86 -14.01
C LEU A 157 2.71 -8.67 -15.16
N LEU A 158 1.99 -7.56 -15.19
CA LEU A 158 1.03 -7.23 -16.24
C LEU A 158 1.70 -6.84 -17.55
N TRP A 159 2.92 -6.31 -17.50
CA TRP A 159 3.71 -6.08 -18.72
C TRP A 159 4.02 -7.40 -19.44
N VAL A 160 4.43 -8.40 -18.65
CA VAL A 160 4.79 -9.75 -19.13
C VAL A 160 3.54 -10.57 -19.46
N ARG A 161 2.49 -10.47 -18.63
CA ARG A 161 1.23 -11.22 -18.75
C ARG A 161 0.02 -10.27 -18.63
N PRO A 162 -0.29 -9.52 -19.70
CA PRO A 162 -1.35 -8.49 -19.66
C PRO A 162 -2.77 -9.06 -19.56
N CYS A 163 -2.94 -10.35 -19.86
CA CYS A 163 -4.22 -11.04 -19.76
C CYS A 163 -4.47 -11.69 -18.40
N THR A 164 -3.70 -11.34 -17.37
CA THR A 164 -3.89 -11.87 -16.02
C THR A 164 -5.20 -11.30 -15.43
N PRO A 165 -6.17 -12.12 -15.00
CA PRO A 165 -7.36 -11.63 -14.28
C PRO A 165 -7.01 -11.20 -12.84
N PRO A 166 -7.80 -10.33 -12.19
CA PRO A 166 -9.09 -9.75 -12.61
C PRO A 166 -8.94 -8.35 -13.23
N TYR A 167 -7.73 -8.02 -13.66
CA TYR A 167 -7.30 -6.73 -14.16
C TYR A 167 -8.05 -6.25 -15.41
N LEU A 168 -8.18 -4.94 -15.62
CA LEU A 168 -8.74 -4.33 -16.83
C LEU A 168 -7.98 -4.79 -18.09
N GLY A 169 -6.67 -5.04 -17.98
CA GLY A 169 -5.87 -5.59 -19.07
C GLY A 169 -6.47 -6.89 -19.64
N SER A 170 -7.00 -7.77 -18.76
CA SER A 170 -7.64 -9.02 -19.15
C SER A 170 -9.00 -8.83 -19.82
N MET A 171 -9.61 -7.65 -19.69
CA MET A 171 -10.88 -7.30 -20.32
C MET A 171 -10.73 -6.75 -21.74
N THR A 172 -9.49 -6.56 -22.21
CA THR A 172 -9.25 -6.08 -23.57
C THR A 172 -9.67 -7.14 -24.59
N SER A 173 -10.16 -6.69 -25.76
CA SER A 173 -10.59 -7.58 -26.86
C SER A 173 -9.51 -8.57 -27.28
N MET A 174 -8.23 -8.20 -27.14
CA MET A 174 -7.09 -9.07 -27.42
C MET A 174 -7.07 -10.28 -26.49
N CYS A 175 -7.20 -10.08 -25.19
CA CYS A 175 -7.20 -11.16 -24.20
C CYS A 175 -8.44 -12.05 -24.30
N LEU A 176 -9.60 -11.45 -24.63
CA LEU A 176 -10.85 -12.19 -24.84
C LEU A 176 -10.84 -13.04 -26.13
N SER A 177 -9.98 -12.71 -27.10
CA SER A 177 -9.89 -13.43 -28.38
C SER A 177 -8.96 -14.65 -28.37
N GLY A 178 -8.33 -14.97 -27.22
CA GLY A 178 -7.40 -16.11 -27.09
C GLY A 178 -6.09 -15.97 -27.88
N LYS A 179 -5.83 -14.80 -28.47
CA LYS A 179 -4.57 -14.50 -29.18
C LYS A 179 -3.59 -13.90 -28.19
N GLU A 180 -2.43 -14.52 -28.03
CA GLU A 180 -1.35 -13.94 -27.21
C GLU A 180 -0.99 -12.52 -27.69
N PRO A 181 -0.64 -11.62 -26.77
CA PRO A 181 -0.71 -10.19 -26.97
C PRO A 181 0.63 -9.69 -27.52
N VAL A 182 0.87 -9.90 -28.82
CA VAL A 182 1.87 -9.10 -29.53
C VAL A 182 1.15 -7.89 -30.09
N PRO A 183 1.21 -6.70 -29.45
CA PRO A 183 0.63 -5.49 -30.02
C PRO A 183 1.26 -5.27 -31.40
N ARG A 184 0.42 -5.27 -32.44
CA ARG A 184 0.88 -5.18 -33.84
C ARG A 184 0.92 -3.72 -34.31
N THR A 185 0.23 -2.84 -33.60
CA THR A 185 0.11 -1.43 -33.94
C THR A 185 0.48 -0.53 -32.76
N TRP A 186 0.94 0.70 -33.07
CA TRP A 186 1.25 1.72 -32.07
C TRP A 186 0.08 2.06 -31.11
N PRO A 187 -1.18 2.17 -31.58
CA PRO A 187 -2.32 2.40 -30.70
C PRO A 187 -2.56 1.27 -29.69
N GLU A 188 -2.44 0.01 -30.12
CA GLU A 188 -2.57 -1.15 -29.25
C GLU A 188 -1.49 -1.17 -28.15
N TYR A 189 -0.26 -0.81 -28.53
CA TYR A 189 0.84 -0.65 -27.59
C TYR A 189 0.58 0.48 -26.59
N GLY A 190 0.06 1.62 -27.06
CA GLY A 190 -0.30 2.75 -26.21
C GLY A 190 -1.39 2.41 -25.19
N ILE A 191 -2.44 1.70 -25.63
CA ILE A 191 -3.52 1.20 -24.74
C ILE A 191 -2.94 0.23 -23.71
N LYS A 192 -2.08 -0.71 -24.13
CA LYS A 192 -1.43 -1.66 -23.20
C LYS A 192 -0.63 -0.91 -22.12
N ILE A 193 0.22 0.05 -22.50
CA ILE A 193 0.98 0.85 -21.54
C ILE A 193 0.05 1.59 -20.59
N ALA A 194 -0.98 2.26 -21.12
CA ALA A 194 -1.91 3.04 -20.30
C ALA A 194 -2.61 2.17 -19.26
N THR A 195 -3.11 1.00 -19.65
CA THR A 195 -3.80 0.08 -18.74
C THR A 195 -2.84 -0.47 -17.69
N VAL A 196 -1.67 -1.00 -18.09
CA VAL A 196 -0.67 -1.53 -17.13
C VAL A 196 -0.20 -0.45 -16.15
N SER A 197 0.04 0.76 -16.65
CA SER A 197 0.48 1.90 -15.81
C SER A 197 -0.61 2.31 -14.84
N PHE A 198 -1.86 2.39 -15.30
CA PHE A 198 -3.00 2.71 -14.45
C PHE A 198 -3.14 1.68 -13.32
N GLU A 199 -3.09 0.39 -13.64
CA GLU A 199 -3.21 -0.67 -12.64
C GLU A 199 -2.05 -0.62 -11.63
N GLY A 200 -0.81 -0.50 -12.12
CA GLY A 200 0.36 -0.32 -11.26
C GLY A 200 0.23 0.86 -10.30
N MET A 201 -0.23 2.01 -10.81
CA MET A 201 -0.49 3.21 -9.99
C MET A 201 -1.60 2.96 -8.96
N MET A 202 -2.67 2.29 -9.36
CA MET A 202 -3.79 1.96 -8.48
C MET A 202 -3.33 1.09 -7.30
N TRP A 203 -2.38 0.16 -7.48
CA TRP A 203 -1.75 -0.56 -6.37
C TRP A 203 -0.77 0.28 -5.54
N LEU A 204 -0.05 1.23 -6.14
CA LEU A 204 0.82 2.16 -5.41
C LEU A 204 0.05 3.10 -4.47
N HIS A 205 -1.21 3.38 -4.79
CA HIS A 205 -2.13 4.10 -3.90
C HIS A 205 -2.61 3.28 -2.70
N MET A 206 -2.31 1.98 -2.65
CA MET A 206 -2.99 1.00 -1.80
C MET A 206 -2.09 0.17 -0.91
N GLY A 207 -0.95 -0.27 -1.44
CA GLY A 207 0.04 -1.02 -0.69
C GLY A 207 0.63 -0.28 0.52
N PRO A 208 1.02 1.00 0.39
CA PRO A 208 1.68 1.72 1.48
C PRO A 208 0.87 1.85 2.80
N PRO A 209 -0.47 2.08 2.77
CA PRO A 209 -1.31 2.01 3.97
C PRO A 209 -1.20 0.69 4.76
N CYS A 210 -1.07 -0.45 4.09
CA CYS A 210 -0.91 -1.74 4.76
C CYS A 210 0.45 -1.90 5.43
N CYS A 211 1.51 -1.29 4.89
CA CYS A 211 2.81 -1.24 5.57
C CYS A 211 2.68 -0.63 6.97
N PHE A 212 1.84 0.41 7.11
CA PHE A 212 1.64 1.07 8.39
C PHE A 212 0.90 0.20 9.38
N VAL A 213 -0.15 -0.47 8.95
CA VAL A 213 -0.92 -1.38 9.81
C VAL A 213 -0.02 -2.54 10.26
N ILE A 214 0.66 -3.21 9.32
CA ILE A 214 1.57 -4.32 9.60
C ILE A 214 2.72 -3.87 10.50
N GLY A 215 3.35 -2.74 10.18
CA GLY A 215 4.45 -2.17 10.96
C GLY A 215 4.04 -1.85 12.39
N ASN A 216 2.86 -1.26 12.59
CA ASN A 216 2.33 -0.96 13.92
C ASN A 216 1.98 -2.24 14.70
N THR A 217 1.36 -3.24 14.06
CA THR A 217 1.04 -4.53 14.71
C THR A 217 2.31 -5.24 15.18
N PHE A 218 3.34 -5.32 14.34
CA PHE A 218 4.60 -5.94 14.73
C PHE A 218 5.37 -5.17 15.81
N GLN A 219 5.22 -3.83 15.86
CA GLN A 219 5.74 -3.05 16.98
C GLN A 219 4.99 -3.38 18.28
N SER A 220 3.66 -3.50 18.25
CA SER A 220 2.84 -3.81 19.43
C SER A 220 3.06 -5.20 20.02
N LEU A 221 3.39 -6.20 19.20
CA LEU A 221 3.69 -7.58 19.64
C LEU A 221 5.13 -7.76 20.15
N SER A 222 5.93 -6.68 20.14
CA SER A 222 7.35 -6.73 20.51
C SER A 222 7.67 -6.14 21.89
N LEU A 223 6.64 -5.68 22.60
CA LEU A 223 6.63 -5.29 24.02
C LEU A 223 6.20 -6.48 24.87
#